data_AF-A0A7S0W058-F1
#
_entry.id   AF-A0A7S0W058-F1
#
_cell.length_a   1.000
_cell.length_b   1.000
_cell.length_c   1.000
_cell.angle_alpha   90.00
_cell.angle_beta   90.00
_cell.angle_gamma   90.00
#
_symmetry.space_group_name_H-M   'P 1'
#
loop_
_entity.id
_entity.type
_entity.pdbx_description
1 polymer ?
#
loop_
_entity_poly.entity_id
_entity_poly.type
_entity_poly.pdbx_seq_one_letter_code
_entity_poly.pdbx_strand_id
1 'polypeptide(L)'
;HISIGNPDSLQVEGEITLEACIFNTSDPRSGQMMRPFRYIIAHGNDGRTEVFLRANLFNQTYEVGSWQASGDQTHCATCKLPPADYGRWVHIAGAYDGSKWCIYRNGELCGQQDSPTGAVRVAGSEWTI
;
A
#
# COMPACT_ATOMS: atom_id res chain seq x y z
N HIS A 1 13.20 -6.29 -0.87
CA HIS A 1 12.20 -6.18 -1.94
C HIS A 1 12.67 -7.04 -3.10
N ILE A 2 11.74 -7.66 -3.81
CA ILE A 2 11.94 -8.53 -4.97
C ILE A 2 11.18 -7.87 -6.14
N SER A 3 11.89 -7.61 -7.23
CA SER A 3 11.25 -7.14 -8.47
C SER A 3 10.56 -8.31 -9.17
N ILE A 4 9.38 -8.03 -9.72
CA ILE A 4 8.70 -8.93 -10.67
C ILE A 4 8.59 -8.30 -12.07
N GLY A 5 9.33 -7.22 -12.32
CA GLY A 5 9.33 -6.47 -13.58
C GLY A 5 8.07 -5.64 -13.80
N ASN A 6 7.81 -5.28 -15.06
CA ASN A 6 6.66 -4.46 -15.45
C ASN A 6 5.82 -5.13 -16.57
N PRO A 7 5.28 -6.33 -16.34
CA PRO A 7 4.58 -7.08 -17.39
C PRO A 7 3.26 -6.41 -17.78
N ASP A 8 2.90 -6.48 -19.06
CA ASP A 8 1.67 -5.88 -19.60
C ASP A 8 0.41 -6.37 -18.89
N SER A 9 0.40 -7.64 -18.47
CA SER A 9 -0.72 -8.24 -17.73
C SER A 9 -0.95 -7.66 -16.34
N LEU A 10 0.01 -6.91 -15.78
CA LEU A 10 -0.10 -6.25 -14.48
C LEU A 10 -0.18 -4.72 -14.60
N GLN A 11 -0.53 -4.20 -15.77
CA GLN A 11 -0.83 -2.78 -15.97
C GLN A 11 -2.29 -2.48 -15.57
N VAL A 12 -2.60 -2.69 -14.30
CA VAL A 12 -3.96 -2.54 -13.77
C VAL A 12 -4.28 -1.07 -13.48
N GLU A 13 -5.45 -0.61 -13.91
CA GLU A 13 -5.97 0.74 -13.66
C GLU A 13 -7.40 0.66 -13.11
N GLY A 14 -7.77 1.63 -12.27
CA GLY A 14 -9.08 1.66 -11.62
C GLY A 14 -9.20 0.60 -10.52
N GLU A 15 -10.12 -0.34 -10.67
CA GLU A 15 -10.41 -1.40 -9.71
C GLU A 15 -9.21 -2.34 -9.54
N ILE A 16 -8.81 -2.58 -8.29
CA ILE A 16 -7.67 -3.44 -7.97
C ILE A 16 -7.85 -4.04 -6.58
N THR A 17 -7.23 -5.20 -6.34
CA THR A 17 -6.97 -5.71 -4.98
C THR A 17 -5.50 -6.06 -4.84
N LEU A 18 -4.89 -5.61 -3.74
CA LEU A 18 -3.55 -5.96 -3.31
C LEU A 18 -3.65 -6.68 -1.97
N GLU A 19 -3.06 -7.86 -1.84
CA GLU A 19 -3.09 -8.59 -0.57
C GLU A 19 -1.81 -9.37 -0.29
N ALA A 20 -1.46 -9.48 0.98
CA ALA A 20 -0.33 -10.26 1.46
C ALA A 20 -0.54 -10.73 2.90
N CYS A 21 0.00 -11.91 3.21
CA CYS A 21 0.32 -12.28 4.58
C CYS A 21 1.72 -11.77 4.92
N ILE A 22 1.84 -10.97 5.97
CA ILE A 22 3.11 -10.35 6.39
C ILE A 22 3.47 -10.78 7.81
N PHE A 23 4.77 -10.83 8.09
CA PHE A 23 5.30 -11.04 9.43
C PHE A 23 6.18 -9.85 9.82
N ASN A 24 5.65 -8.96 10.65
CA ASN A 24 6.41 -7.80 11.13
C ASN A 24 7.35 -8.25 12.25
N THR A 25 8.66 -8.14 12.08
CA THR A 25 9.65 -8.75 13.01
C THR A 25 9.77 -8.02 14.34
N SER A 26 9.70 -6.69 14.37
CA SER A 26 9.79 -5.90 15.59
C SER A 26 9.29 -4.48 15.38
N ASP A 27 8.76 -3.86 16.44
CA ASP A 27 8.31 -2.47 16.43
C ASP A 27 9.50 -1.51 16.25
N PRO A 28 9.62 -0.81 15.10
CA PRO A 28 10.76 0.03 14.81
C PRO A 28 10.58 1.45 15.39
N ARG A 29 9.79 1.62 16.46
CA ARG A 29 9.57 2.91 17.16
C ARG A 29 10.85 3.69 17.51
N SER A 30 12.04 3.10 17.36
CA SER A 30 13.33 3.79 17.38
C SER A 30 13.94 3.94 15.97
N GLY A 31 14.02 5.18 15.47
CA GLY A 31 15.07 5.60 14.52
C GLY A 31 14.71 5.70 13.02
N GLN A 32 13.46 5.50 12.60
CA GLN A 32 13.10 5.44 11.17
C GLN A 32 12.27 6.64 10.64
N MET A 33 12.38 7.82 11.27
CA MET A 33 11.63 9.03 10.86
C MET A 33 11.93 9.52 9.43
N MET A 34 13.13 9.26 8.88
CA MET A 34 13.48 9.75 7.53
C MET A 34 12.96 8.89 6.37
N ARG A 35 12.58 7.63 6.62
CA ARG A 35 12.03 6.72 5.59
C ARG A 35 10.98 5.81 6.23
N PRO A 36 9.76 6.31 6.48
CA PRO A 36 8.77 5.59 7.27
C PRO A 36 8.03 4.50 6.49
N PHE A 37 8.06 4.55 5.16
CA PHE A 37 7.33 3.61 4.32
C PHE A 37 8.06 2.27 4.17
N ARG A 38 7.36 1.18 4.47
CA ARG A 38 7.76 -0.20 4.20
C ARG A 38 6.77 -0.76 3.19
N TYR A 39 7.18 -0.76 1.93
CA TYR A 39 6.38 -1.32 0.85
C TYR A 39 6.28 -2.83 0.99
N ILE A 40 5.04 -3.32 0.96
CA ILE A 40 4.70 -4.74 0.98
C ILE A 40 4.41 -5.20 -0.45
N ILE A 41 3.61 -4.41 -1.19
CA ILE A 41 3.42 -4.53 -2.63
C ILE A 41 3.45 -3.11 -3.19
N ALA A 42 4.20 -2.85 -4.24
CA ALA A 42 4.22 -1.55 -4.89
C ALA A 42 4.41 -1.68 -6.40
N HIS A 43 3.76 -0.82 -7.16
CA HIS A 43 4.06 -0.54 -8.56
C HIS A 43 4.46 0.92 -8.66
N GLY A 44 5.71 1.21 -9.03
CA GLY A 44 6.18 2.59 -9.08
C GLY A 44 7.31 2.89 -8.11
N ASN A 45 7.19 4.01 -7.38
CA ASN A 45 8.21 4.61 -6.51
C ASN A 45 9.38 5.29 -7.24
N ASP A 46 9.14 5.76 -8.47
CA ASP A 46 10.07 6.59 -9.27
C ASP A 46 9.87 8.10 -9.10
N GLY A 47 8.98 8.50 -8.18
CA GLY A 47 8.60 9.90 -7.96
C GLY A 47 7.58 10.44 -8.97
N ARG A 48 6.94 9.59 -9.79
CA ARG A 48 5.88 10.01 -10.73
C ARG A 48 4.51 9.47 -10.36
N THR A 49 4.39 8.16 -10.26
CA THR A 49 3.13 7.47 -9.99
C THR A 49 3.39 6.24 -9.16
N GLU A 50 2.51 5.94 -8.22
CA GLU A 50 2.64 4.77 -7.37
C GLU A 50 1.27 4.16 -7.10
N VAL A 51 1.20 2.83 -7.13
CA VAL A 51 0.14 2.04 -6.51
C VAL A 51 0.79 1.20 -5.41
N PHE A 52 0.25 1.22 -4.20
CA PHE A 52 0.94 0.65 -3.05
C PHE A 52 0.00 -0.06 -2.07
N LEU A 53 0.55 -1.10 -1.45
CA LEU A 53 0.20 -1.61 -0.13
C LEU A 53 1.47 -1.50 0.73
N ARG A 54 1.42 -0.72 1.83
CA ARG A 54 2.61 -0.43 2.64
C ARG A 54 2.27 -0.29 4.12
N ALA A 55 3.28 -0.41 4.97
CA ALA A 55 3.23 0.11 6.33
C ALA A 55 3.90 1.49 6.39
N ASN A 56 3.25 2.45 7.04
CA ASN A 56 3.78 3.76 7.38
C ASN A 56 4.12 3.79 8.86
N LEU A 57 5.41 3.67 9.16
CA LEU A 57 5.91 3.58 10.53
C LEU A 57 5.89 4.91 11.29
N PHE A 58 5.74 6.04 10.58
CA PHE A 58 5.60 7.35 11.22
C PHE A 58 4.19 7.50 11.81
N ASN A 59 3.17 7.19 11.02
CA ASN A 59 1.77 7.24 11.45
C ASN A 59 1.30 5.97 12.17
N GLN A 60 2.11 4.90 12.15
CA GLN A 60 1.76 3.58 12.66
C GLN A 60 0.47 3.05 12.01
N THR A 61 0.46 3.05 10.68
CA THR A 61 -0.66 2.60 9.85
C THR A 61 -0.20 1.62 8.78
N TYR A 62 -1.08 0.70 8.39
CA TYR A 62 -1.08 0.13 7.05
C TYR A 62 -1.84 1.07 6.12
N GLU A 63 -1.39 1.15 4.87
CA GLU A 63 -1.95 2.04 3.85
C GLU A 63 -2.06 1.27 2.53
N VAL A 64 -3.19 1.40 1.86
CA VAL A 64 -3.38 0.97 0.47
C VAL A 64 -3.88 2.15 -0.36
N GLY A 65 -3.32 2.34 -1.54
CA GLY A 65 -3.77 3.42 -2.39
C GLY A 65 -2.93 3.67 -3.62
N SER A 66 -3.12 4.86 -4.17
CA SER A 66 -2.30 5.40 -5.25
C SER A 66 -1.86 6.83 -4.97
N TRP A 67 -0.78 7.22 -5.64
CA TRP A 67 -0.27 8.58 -5.63
C TRP A 67 0.21 8.97 -7.03
N GLN A 68 -0.02 10.22 -7.40
CA GLN A 68 0.47 10.81 -8.64
C GLN A 68 1.14 12.15 -8.33
N ALA A 69 2.34 12.36 -8.86
CA ALA A 69 3.06 13.62 -8.76
C ALA A 69 2.26 14.76 -9.41
N SER A 70 1.56 14.46 -10.51
CA SER A 70 0.57 15.38 -11.07
C SER A 70 -0.61 15.52 -10.10
N GLY A 71 -0.71 16.66 -9.43
CA GLY A 71 -1.76 16.93 -8.44
C GLY A 71 -1.32 16.75 -6.99
N ASP A 72 -0.14 16.16 -6.75
CA ASP A 72 0.46 15.93 -5.42
C ASP A 72 -0.54 15.43 -4.37
N GLN A 73 -1.39 14.48 -4.79
CA GLN A 73 -2.46 13.95 -3.95
C GLN A 73 -2.29 12.44 -3.78
N THR A 74 -2.36 12.00 -2.53
CA THR A 74 -2.44 10.58 -2.19
C THR A 74 -3.91 10.20 -2.00
N HIS A 75 -4.37 9.17 -2.70
CA HIS A 75 -5.68 8.56 -2.53
C HIS A 75 -5.50 7.23 -1.81
N CYS A 76 -5.82 7.15 -0.51
CA CYS A 76 -5.53 5.93 0.24
C CYS A 76 -6.49 5.68 1.40
N ALA A 77 -6.76 4.40 1.64
CA ALA A 77 -7.35 3.95 2.89
C ALA A 77 -6.23 3.61 3.88
N THR A 78 -6.45 3.93 5.15
CA THR A 78 -5.49 3.68 6.23
C THR A 78 -6.12 2.83 7.31
N CYS A 79 -5.32 1.94 7.91
CA CYS A 79 -5.71 1.10 9.03
C CYS A 79 -4.60 1.11 10.07
N LYS A 80 -4.95 1.07 11.35
CA LYS A 80 -3.94 1.09 12.41
C LYS A 80 -3.02 -0.13 12.29
N LEU A 81 -1.72 0.09 12.46
CA LEU A 81 -0.70 -0.94 12.71
C LEU A 81 -0.49 -1.02 14.23
N PRO A 82 -1.22 -1.88 14.96
CA PRO A 82 -1.06 -1.97 16.40
C PRO A 82 0.21 -2.73 16.77
N PRO A 83 0.77 -2.50 17.96
CA PRO A 83 1.96 -3.22 18.44
C PRO A 83 1.77 -4.73 18.53
N ALA A 84 0.52 -5.18 18.66
CA ALA A 84 0.16 -6.59 18.66
C ALA A 84 0.43 -7.30 17.32
N ASP A 85 0.69 -6.57 16.23
CA ASP A 85 1.03 -7.15 14.92
C ASP A 85 2.51 -7.51 14.75
N TYR A 86 3.37 -7.09 15.68
CA TYR A 86 4.77 -7.50 15.67
C TYR A 86 4.95 -8.91 16.24
N GLY A 87 5.85 -9.68 15.64
CA GLY A 87 6.13 -11.07 16.01
C GLY A 87 5.05 -12.07 15.61
N ARG A 88 4.11 -11.70 14.74
CA ARG A 88 3.03 -12.58 14.27
C ARG A 88 2.69 -12.37 12.79
N TRP A 89 2.06 -13.38 12.20
CA TRP A 89 1.47 -13.26 10.88
C TRP A 89 0.20 -12.41 10.92
N VAL A 90 0.06 -11.54 9.93
CA VAL A 90 -1.12 -10.69 9.71
C VAL A 90 -1.44 -10.73 8.23
N HIS A 91 -2.69 -10.99 7.88
CA HIS A 91 -3.16 -10.80 6.51
C HIS A 91 -3.63 -9.36 6.35
N ILE A 92 -3.11 -8.67 5.33
CA ILE A 92 -3.56 -7.34 4.95
C ILE A 92 -4.03 -7.40 3.51
N ALA A 93 -5.24 -6.92 3.27
CA ALA A 93 -5.77 -6.74 1.93
C ALA A 93 -6.24 -5.30 1.76
N GLY A 94 -6.07 -4.75 0.57
CA GLY A 94 -6.58 -3.46 0.21
C GLY A 94 -7.19 -3.50 -1.18
N ALA A 95 -8.34 -2.88 -1.34
CA ALA A 95 -9.11 -2.93 -2.58
C ALA A 95 -9.62 -1.54 -2.96
N TYR A 96 -9.65 -1.25 -4.26
CA TYR A 96 -10.43 -0.17 -4.83
C TYR A 96 -11.59 -0.75 -5.62
N ASP A 97 -12.81 -0.32 -5.30
CA ASP A 97 -14.06 -0.86 -5.86
C ASP A 97 -14.67 0.00 -6.97
N GLY A 98 -13.91 0.96 -7.51
CA GLY A 98 -14.40 1.94 -8.47
C GLY A 98 -14.91 3.25 -7.84
N SER A 99 -15.06 3.29 -6.51
CA SER A 99 -15.60 4.45 -5.78
C SER A 99 -14.85 4.79 -4.49
N LYS A 100 -14.24 3.81 -3.84
CA LYS A 100 -13.49 3.99 -2.60
C LYS A 100 -12.35 2.99 -2.47
N TRP A 101 -11.34 3.39 -1.72
CA TRP A 101 -10.33 2.47 -1.19
C TRP A 101 -10.85 1.87 0.12
N CYS A 102 -10.64 0.57 0.30
CA CYS A 102 -10.92 -0.18 1.52
C CYS A 102 -9.65 -0.93 1.95
N ILE A 103 -9.40 -1.04 3.24
CA ILE A 103 -8.31 -1.83 3.80
C ILE A 103 -8.82 -2.76 4.90
N TYR A 104 -8.34 -4.00 4.85
CA TYR A 104 -8.75 -5.10 5.70
C TYR A 104 -7.53 -5.66 6.42
N ARG A 105 -7.71 -6.01 7.70
CA ARG A 105 -6.69 -6.67 8.53
C ARG A 105 -7.29 -7.94 9.09
N ASN A 106 -6.68 -9.09 8.77
CA ASN A 106 -7.18 -10.42 9.07
C ASN A 106 -8.64 -10.62 8.63
N GLY A 107 -8.98 -10.11 7.44
CA GLY A 107 -10.33 -10.20 6.86
C GLY A 107 -11.34 -9.17 7.38
N GLU A 108 -11.01 -8.39 8.42
CA GLU A 108 -11.91 -7.36 8.95
C GLU A 108 -11.63 -5.98 8.33
N LEU A 109 -12.66 -5.29 7.85
CA LEU A 109 -12.55 -3.92 7.35
C LEU A 109 -12.11 -3.00 8.50
N CYS A 110 -10.98 -2.32 8.31
CA CYS A 110 -10.40 -1.45 9.35
C CYS A 110 -10.09 -0.03 8.87
N GLY A 111 -10.41 0.28 7.61
CA GLY A 111 -10.33 1.63 7.08
C GLY A 111 -10.92 1.73 5.67
N GLN A 112 -11.40 2.91 5.32
CA GLN A 112 -11.87 3.22 3.97
C GLN A 112 -11.74 4.71 3.67
N GLN A 113 -11.67 5.06 2.39
CA GLN A 113 -11.69 6.44 1.91
C GLN A 113 -12.39 6.50 0.54
N ASP A 114 -13.48 7.26 0.47
CA ASP A 114 -14.10 7.58 -0.83
C ASP A 114 -13.10 8.33 -1.70
N SER A 115 -12.95 7.89 -2.95
CA SER A 115 -11.96 8.44 -3.87
C SER A 115 -12.41 8.25 -5.31
N PRO A 116 -12.38 9.29 -6.16
CA PRO A 116 -12.63 9.13 -7.58
C PRO A 116 -11.46 8.45 -8.31
N THR A 117 -10.34 8.22 -7.61
CA THR A 117 -9.10 7.69 -8.18
C THR A 117 -8.73 6.37 -7.51
N GLY A 118 -8.61 5.31 -8.34
CA GLY A 118 -8.15 3.97 -7.98
C GLY A 118 -6.68 3.72 -8.34
N ALA A 119 -6.36 2.51 -8.79
CA ALA A 119 -5.06 2.20 -9.36
C ALA A 119 -4.77 3.11 -10.57
N VAL A 120 -3.54 3.57 -10.67
CA VAL A 120 -3.09 4.50 -11.71
C VAL A 120 -2.08 3.82 -12.62
N ARG A 121 -2.06 4.19 -13.90
CA ARG A 121 -1.08 3.68 -14.87
C ARG A 121 0.36 3.99 -14.41
N VAL A 122 1.17 2.95 -14.26
CA VAL A 122 2.62 3.08 -14.01
C VAL A 122 3.42 2.60 -15.22
N ALA A 123 3.83 3.53 -16.08
CA ALA A 123 4.42 3.18 -17.38
C ALA A 123 5.90 2.79 -17.31
N GLY A 124 6.68 3.44 -16.43
CA GLY A 124 8.14 3.35 -16.46
C GLY A 124 8.77 2.52 -15.36
N SER A 125 7.97 1.99 -14.44
CA SER A 125 8.46 1.41 -13.18
C SER A 125 7.86 0.03 -12.93
N GLU A 126 8.60 -0.74 -12.16
CA GLU A 126 8.39 -2.16 -11.91
C GLU A 126 7.50 -2.40 -10.68
N TRP A 127 6.87 -3.58 -10.67
CA TRP A 127 6.24 -4.13 -9.48
C TRP A 127 7.28 -4.69 -8.53
N THR A 128 7.05 -4.50 -7.24
CA THR A 128 7.94 -4.86 -6.15
C THR A 128 7.17 -5.47 -4.99
N ILE A 129 7.68 -6.56 -4.42
CA ILE A 129 7.16 -7.24 -3.22
C ILE A 129 8.25 -7.49 -2.16
#